data_AF-A0A5V6NIQ5-F1
#
_entry.id   AF-A0A5V6NIQ5-F1
#
_cell.length_a   1.000
_cell.length_b   1.000
_cell.length_c   1.000
_cell.angle_alpha   90.00
_cell.angle_beta   90.00
_cell.angle_gamma   90.00
#
_symmetry.space_group_name_H-M   'P 1'
#
loop_
_entity.id
_entity.type
_entity.pdbx_description
1 polymer ?
#
loop_
_entity_poly.entity_id
_entity_poly.type
_entity_poly.pdbx_seq_one_letter_code
_entity_poly.pdbx_strand_id
1 'polypeptide(L)'
;MTISLSLLYDQLCRYVSSPVLRDLLSQFLHYNVEDGGKFHTSLRGIPRGRALSPLLAAFHLTETDNVFSRNRHMTYALYMDDFLILSPTRWHLRQA
;
A
#
# COMPACT_ATOMS: atom_id res chain seq x y z
N MET A 1 2.21 3.99 -7.95
CA MET A 1 2.58 4.33 -6.56
C MET A 1 3.82 3.53 -6.09
N THR A 2 4.80 4.17 -5.45
CA THR A 2 6.03 3.49 -4.97
C THR A 2 5.95 3.24 -3.46
N ILE A 3 5.68 2.00 -3.05
CA ILE A 3 5.50 1.61 -1.65
C ILE A 3 6.84 1.29 -0.99
N SER A 4 7.09 1.76 0.23
CA SER A 4 8.25 1.32 1.02
C SER A 4 8.02 -0.10 1.54
N LEU A 5 8.87 -1.05 1.16
CA LEU A 5 8.68 -2.46 1.53
C LEU A 5 8.92 -2.71 3.02
N SER A 6 9.83 -1.98 3.67
CA SER A 6 10.04 -2.07 5.12
C SER A 6 8.81 -1.60 5.89
N LEU A 7 8.23 -0.47 5.49
CA LEU A 7 7.03 0.07 6.12
C LEU A 7 5.84 -0.88 5.96
N LEU A 8 5.66 -1.46 4.77
CA LEU A 8 4.62 -2.45 4.52
C LEU A 8 4.80 -3.70 5.39
N TYR A 9 6.04 -4.20 5.51
CA TYR A 9 6.35 -5.34 6.37
C TYR A 9 6.03 -5.03 7.84
N ASP A 10 6.39 -3.85 8.33
CA ASP A 10 6.10 -3.42 9.70
C ASP A 10 4.59 -3.32 9.95
N GLN A 11 3.82 -2.79 8.99
CA GLN A 11 2.36 -2.76 9.08
C GLN A 11 1.77 -4.17 9.16
N LEU A 12 2.23 -5.09 8.31
CA LEU A 12 1.75 -6.49 8.29
C LEU A 12 2.06 -7.20 9.60
N CYS A 13 3.25 -6.98 10.17
CA CYS A 13 3.67 -7.61 11.42
C CYS A 13 2.78 -7.25 12.62
N ARG A 14 2.05 -6.12 12.57
CA ARG A 14 1.07 -5.76 13.61
C ARG A 14 -0.12 -6.72 13.67
N TYR A 15 -0.47 -7.34 12.54
CA TYR A 15 -1.66 -8.21 12.41
C TYR A 15 -1.30 -9.69 12.24
N VAL A 16 -0.13 -10.00 11.67
CA VAL A 16 0.35 -11.37 11.47
C VAL A 16 1.28 -11.73 12.63
N SER A 17 0.84 -12.60 13.54
CA SER A 17 1.66 -13.02 14.70
C SER A 17 2.55 -14.24 14.41
N SER A 18 2.17 -15.10 13.45
CA SER A 18 2.90 -16.34 13.16
C SER A 18 4.29 -16.06 12.60
N PRO A 19 5.37 -16.56 13.21
CA PRO A 19 6.74 -16.39 12.71
C PRO A 19 6.94 -16.96 11.30
N VAL A 20 6.30 -18.10 11.00
CA VAL A 20 6.38 -18.74 9.68
C VAL A 20 5.75 -17.86 8.61
N LEU A 21 4.60 -17.26 8.89
CA LEU A 21 3.94 -16.37 7.93
C LEU A 21 4.73 -15.06 7.73
N ARG A 22 5.34 -14.53 8.80
CA ARG A 22 6.22 -13.36 8.70
C ARG A 22 7.43 -13.64 7.81
N ASP A 23 8.04 -14.81 7.95
CA ASP A 23 9.16 -15.22 7.11
C ASP A 23 8.74 -15.33 5.63
N LEU A 24 7.60 -15.97 5.34
CA LEU A 24 7.05 -16.04 3.99
C LEU A 24 6.74 -14.66 3.40
N LEU A 25 6.21 -13.73 4.20
CA LEU A 25 5.99 -12.35 3.78
C LEU A 25 7.30 -11.64 3.49
N SER A 26 8.32 -11.84 4.32
CA SER A 26 9.66 -11.27 4.11
C SER A 26 10.24 -11.77 2.78
N GLN A 27 10.18 -13.08 2.51
CA GLN A 27 10.62 -13.67 1.24
C GLN A 27 9.82 -13.14 0.04
N PHE A 28 8.51 -12.96 0.20
CA PHE A 28 7.67 -12.42 -0.88
C PHE A 28 8.07 -10.98 -1.24
N LEU A 29 8.33 -10.13 -0.23
CA LEU A 29 8.71 -8.74 -0.40
C LEU A 29 10.18 -8.59 -0.83
N HIS A 30 11.04 -9.55 -0.51
CA HIS A 30 12.44 -9.59 -0.95
C HIS A 30 12.57 -10.25 -2.32
N TYR A 31 12.15 -9.55 -3.37
CA TYR A 31 12.22 -10.03 -4.75
C TYR A 31 13.29 -9.31 -5.57
N ASN A 32 13.83 -10.03 -6.55
CA ASN A 32 14.73 -9.48 -7.54
C ASN A 32 13.98 -9.03 -8.78
N VAL A 33 14.44 -7.93 -9.35
CA VAL A 33 14.05 -7.45 -10.66
C VAL A 33 15.22 -7.68 -11.60
N GLU A 34 14.93 -8.25 -12.76
CA GLU A 34 15.86 -8.32 -13.87
C GLU A 34 15.60 -7.14 -14.81
N ASP A 35 16.64 -6.37 -15.11
CA ASP A 35 16.61 -5.32 -16.11
C ASP A 35 17.87 -5.42 -16.98
N GLY A 36 17.70 -5.75 -18.26
CA GLY A 36 18.80 -5.92 -19.21
C GLY A 36 19.87 -6.93 -18.77
N GLY A 37 19.48 -8.03 -18.11
CA GLY A 37 20.39 -9.06 -17.59
C GLY A 37 21.07 -8.71 -16.26
N LYS A 38 20.74 -7.56 -15.64
CA LYS A 38 21.21 -7.21 -14.29
C LYS A 38 20.11 -7.48 -13.26
N PHE A 39 20.43 -8.34 -12.30
CA PHE A 39 19.58 -8.60 -11.16
C PHE A 39 19.84 -7.58 -10.07
N HIS A 40 18.78 -6.97 -9.55
CA HIS A 40 18.85 -6.12 -8.37
C HIS A 40 17.66 -6.40 -7.46
N THR A 41 17.91 -6.38 -6.14
CA THR A 41 16.86 -6.50 -5.14
C THR A 41 16.13 -5.17 -5.02
N SER A 42 14.81 -5.18 -5.19
CA SER A 42 14.03 -3.97 -5.05
C SER A 42 13.83 -3.60 -3.58
N LEU A 43 14.10 -2.35 -3.22
CA LEU A 43 13.79 -1.80 -1.89
C LEU A 43 12.41 -1.14 -1.82
N ARG A 44 11.78 -0.90 -2.98
CA ARG A 44 10.50 -0.19 -3.09
C ARG A 44 9.62 -0.77 -4.18
N GLY A 45 8.31 -0.64 -4.00
CA GLY A 45 7.32 -1.19 -4.91
C GLY A 45 7.07 -2.67 -4.65
N ILE A 46 5.80 -3.05 -4.70
CA ILE A 46 5.37 -4.43 -4.60
C ILE A 46 5.55 -5.09 -5.98
N PRO A 47 5.97 -6.36 -6.06
CA PRO A 47 6.18 -7.03 -7.35
C PRO A 47 4.90 -6.99 -8.21
N ARG A 48 5.02 -6.53 -9.46
CA ARG A 48 3.88 -6.50 -10.40
C ARG A 48 3.57 -7.91 -10.89
N GLY A 49 2.29 -8.22 -11.11
CA GLY A 49 1.87 -9.51 -11.66
C GLY A 49 1.83 -10.68 -10.67
N ARG A 50 2.05 -10.47 -9.38
CA ARG A 50 1.83 -11.50 -8.34
C ARG A 50 0.44 -11.36 -7.73
N ALA A 51 -0.21 -12.50 -7.45
CA ALA A 51 -1.58 -12.55 -6.96
C ALA A 51 -1.79 -11.83 -5.62
N LEU A 52 -0.79 -11.83 -4.74
CA LEU A 52 -0.86 -11.14 -3.44
C LEU A 52 -0.67 -9.62 -3.54
N SER A 53 -0.14 -9.12 -4.65
CA SER A 53 0.25 -7.72 -4.75
C SER A 53 -0.90 -6.72 -4.61
N PRO A 54 -2.09 -6.93 -5.23
CA PRO A 54 -3.23 -6.04 -5.05
C PRO A 54 -3.72 -6.00 -3.60
N LEU A 55 -3.72 -7.15 -2.92
CA LEU A 55 -4.12 -7.23 -1.51
C LEU A 55 -3.17 -6.44 -0.61
N LEU A 56 -1.86 -6.62 -0.80
CA LEU A 56 -0.85 -5.91 -0.01
C LEU A 56 -0.86 -4.40 -0.29
N ALA A 57 -1.14 -4.00 -1.53
CA ALA A 57 -1.31 -2.58 -1.89
C ALA A 57 -2.53 -1.98 -1.18
N ALA A 58 -3.70 -2.65 -1.22
CA ALA A 58 -4.90 -2.19 -0.51
C ALA A 58 -4.70 -2.16 1.01
N PHE A 59 -4.03 -3.17 1.57
CA PHE A 59 -3.67 -3.20 2.98
C PHE A 59 -2.78 -2.01 3.38
N HIS A 60 -1.79 -1.66 2.57
CA HIS A 60 -0.94 -0.49 2.81
C HIS A 60 -1.74 0.81 2.93
N LEU A 61 -2.83 0.93 2.16
CA LEU A 61 -3.70 2.10 2.11
C LEU A 61 -4.75 2.15 3.22
N THR A 62 -4.90 1.11 4.03
CA THR A 62 -6.00 0.98 5.01
C THR A 62 -6.01 2.12 6.05
N GLU A 63 -4.85 2.56 6.54
CA GLU A 63 -4.81 3.68 7.50
C GLU A 63 -5.27 5.00 6.85
N THR A 64 -4.85 5.25 5.62
CA THR A 64 -5.26 6.42 4.84
C THR A 64 -6.76 6.38 4.54
N ASP A 65 -7.27 5.22 4.13
CA ASP A 65 -8.69 4.94 3.90
C ASP A 65 -9.52 5.20 5.18
N ASN A 66 -9.04 4.75 6.34
CA ASN A 66 -9.68 5.01 7.64
C ASN A 66 -9.74 6.49 8.00
N VAL A 67 -8.72 7.29 7.65
CA VAL A 67 -8.72 8.74 7.91
C VAL A 67 -9.75 9.45 7.04
N PHE A 68 -9.76 9.18 5.73
CA PHE A 68 -10.67 9.85 4.80
C PHE A 68 -12.12 9.39 4.96
N SER A 69 -12.37 8.11 5.20
CA SER A 69 -13.72 7.57 5.42
C SER A 69 -14.41 8.14 6.67
N ARG A 70 -13.65 8.62 7.66
CA ARG A 70 -14.20 9.26 8.88
C ARG A 70 -14.59 10.72 8.68
N ASN A 71 -14.16 11.36 7.58
CA ASN A 71 -14.47 12.76 7.34
C ASN A 71 -15.90 12.93 6.78
N ARG A 72 -16.84 13.31 7.63
CA ARG A 72 -18.25 13.51 7.25
C ARG A 72 -18.53 14.68 6.32
N HIS A 73 -17.56 15.58 6.12
CA HIS A 73 -17.75 16.79 5.31
C HIS A 73 -17.36 16.60 3.83
N MET A 74 -16.83 15.43 3.48
CA MET A 74 -16.34 15.12 2.14
C MET A 74 -16.88 13.75 1.71
N THR A 75 -17.15 13.58 0.41
CA THR A 75 -17.43 12.25 -0.15
C THR A 75 -16.11 11.67 -0.63
N TYR A 76 -15.86 10.42 -0.25
CA TYR A 76 -14.60 9.73 -0.49
C TYR A 76 -14.86 8.36 -1.12
N ALA A 77 -14.07 8.00 -2.14
CA ALA A 77 -14.03 6.66 -2.68
C ALA A 77 -12.58 6.26 -3.03
N LEU A 78 -12.25 4.99 -2.81
CA LEU A 78 -10.96 4.38 -3.13
C LEU A 78 -11.18 3.24 -4.12
N TYR A 79 -10.45 3.25 -5.24
CA TYR A 79 -10.38 2.13 -6.17
C TYR A 79 -8.91 1.83 -6.50
N MET A 80 -8.41 0.67 -6.08
CA MET A 80 -6.98 0.33 -6.19
C MET A 80 -6.08 1.41 -5.57
N ASP A 81 -5.28 2.13 -6.36
CA ASP A 81 -4.48 3.28 -5.92
C ASP A 81 -5.08 4.65 -6.31
N ASP A 82 -6.27 4.68 -6.91
CA ASP A 82 -6.98 5.90 -7.27
C ASP A 82 -7.90 6.37 -6.13
N PHE A 83 -7.68 7.61 -5.68
CA PHE A 83 -8.50 8.29 -4.68
C PHE A 83 -9.42 9.31 -5.33
N LEU A 84 -10.72 9.22 -5.06
CA LEU A 84 -11.71 10.24 -5.39
C LEU A 84 -12.16 10.95 -4.12
N ILE A 85 -11.87 12.25 -4.02
CA ILE A 85 -12.32 13.10 -2.90
C ILE A 85 -13.17 14.23 -3.49
N LEU A 86 -14.43 14.31 -3.06
CA LEU A 86 -15.36 15.36 -3.45
C LEU A 86 -15.71 16.20 -2.24
N SER A 87 -15.62 17.52 -2.40
CA SER A 87 -16.03 18.50 -1.39
C SER A 87 -17.17 19.36 -1.91
N PRO A 88 -18.17 19.71 -1.08
CA PRO A 88 -19.24 20.61 -1.48
C PRO A 88 -18.75 22.01 -1.88
N THR A 89 -17.62 22.45 -1.33
CA THR A 89 -17.05 23.77 -1.60
C THR A 89 -15.56 23.71 -1.91
N ARG A 90 -15.10 24.66 -2.73
CA ARG A 90 -13.72 24.71 -3.24
C ARG A 90 -12.65 24.86 -2.15
N TRP A 91 -13.00 25.44 -1.00
CA TRP A 91 -12.05 25.83 0.03
C TRP A 91 -11.59 24.68 0.93
N HIS A 92 -12.42 23.65 1.15
CA HIS A 92 -12.08 22.55 2.06
C HIS A 92 -11.00 21.60 1.53
N LEU A 93 -10.78 21.53 0.20
CA LEU A 93 -9.73 20.69 -0.40
C LEU A 93 -8.35 21.37 -0.47
N ARG A 94 -8.26 22.65 -0.11
CA ARG A 94 -7.02 23.43 -0.17
C ARG A 94 -6.18 23.37 1.11
N GLN A 95 -6.69 22.69 2.13
CA GLN A 95 -6.09 22.58 3.47
C GLN A 95 -5.71 21.13 3.82
N ALA A 96 -5.89 20.19 2.88
CA ALA A 96 -5.59 18.77 3.03
C ALA A 96 -4.23 18.43 2.41
#